data_AF-A0A4R0SJS6-F1
#
_entry.id   AF-A0A4R0SJS6-F1
#
_cell.length_a   1.000
_cell.length_b   1.000
_cell.length_c   1.000
_cell.angle_alpha   90.00
_cell.angle_beta   90.00
_cell.angle_gamma   90.00
#
_symmetry.space_group_name_H-M   'P 1'
#
loop_
_entity.id
_entity.type
_entity.pdbx_description
1 polymer ?
#
loop_
_entity_poly.entity_id
_entity_poly.type
_entity_poly.pdbx_seq_one_letter_code
_entity_poly.pdbx_strand_id
1 'polypeptide(L)'
;MGSVQATIDWRTATPEELDGHRCIITTVDGTIIDGYLKAIPPFTPEYQLTRFVLHDRDLCLGQLRILSLNPKHGTAILQPHIRSLTVTRQTKQPTNERNPQ
;
A
#
# COMPACT_ATOMS: atom_id res chain seq x y z
N MET A 1 26.96 -2.12 3.96
CA MET A 1 26.63 -0.68 3.85
C MET A 1 25.12 -0.56 3.79
N GLY A 2 24.50 0.23 4.66
CA GLY A 2 23.05 0.40 4.67
C GLY A 2 22.60 1.26 3.47
N SER A 3 21.90 0.66 2.52
CA SER A 3 21.28 1.41 1.42
C SER A 3 20.02 2.10 1.93
N VAL A 4 20.01 3.43 1.94
CA VAL A 4 18.78 4.19 2.18
C VAL A 4 17.86 3.94 1.00
N GLN A 5 16.71 3.31 1.25
CA GLN A 5 15.76 3.00 0.19
C GLN A 5 15.04 4.29 -0.24
N ALA A 6 14.98 4.52 -1.56
CA ALA A 6 14.21 5.61 -2.10
C ALA A 6 12.72 5.41 -1.80
N THR A 7 12.05 6.48 -1.39
CA THR A 7 10.62 6.48 -1.05
C THR A 7 9.77 6.93 -2.24
N ILE A 8 8.52 6.49 -2.26
CA ILE A 8 7.47 6.99 -3.16
C ILE A 8 6.63 7.98 -2.37
N ASP A 9 6.42 9.18 -2.92
CA ASP A 9 5.43 10.09 -2.38
C ASP A 9 4.03 9.59 -2.74
N TRP A 10 3.43 8.83 -1.84
CA TRP A 10 2.12 8.24 -2.02
C TRP A 10 0.99 9.25 -2.17
N ARG A 11 1.22 10.53 -1.84
CA ARG A 11 0.22 11.59 -2.03
C ARG A 11 0.03 11.97 -3.49
N THR A 12 1.06 11.78 -4.31
CA THR A 12 1.11 12.21 -5.71
C THR A 12 1.26 11.05 -6.69
N ALA A 13 1.68 9.88 -6.21
CA ALA A 13 1.84 8.67 -7.03
C ALA A 13 0.51 8.13 -7.58
N THR A 14 0.55 7.49 -8.75
CA THR A 14 -0.60 6.79 -9.32
C THR A 14 -0.86 5.46 -8.60
N PRO A 15 -2.06 4.87 -8.75
CA PRO A 15 -2.30 3.58 -8.14
C PRO A 15 -1.35 2.47 -8.58
N GLU A 16 -0.95 2.46 -9.85
CA GLU A 16 -0.05 1.48 -10.46
C GLU A 16 1.39 1.63 -9.96
N GLU A 17 1.78 2.86 -9.60
CA GLU A 17 3.06 3.15 -8.95
C GLU A 17 3.10 2.68 -7.50
N LEU A 18 1.95 2.61 -6.82
CA LEU A 18 1.87 2.15 -5.43
C LEU A 18 1.64 0.64 -5.32
N ASP A 19 0.96 0.04 -6.29
CA ASP A 19 0.58 -1.37 -6.23
C ASP A 19 1.81 -2.29 -6.18
N GLY A 20 1.72 -3.26 -5.27
CA GLY A 20 2.75 -4.25 -4.99
C GLY A 20 3.95 -3.74 -4.20
N HIS A 21 4.08 -2.44 -3.93
CA HIS A 21 5.25 -1.90 -3.23
C HIS A 21 5.19 -2.14 -1.72
N ARG A 22 6.37 -2.37 -1.14
CA ARG A 22 6.52 -2.45 0.31
C ARG A 22 6.21 -1.10 0.96
N CYS A 23 5.44 -1.15 2.03
CA CYS A 23 5.08 -0.03 2.86
C CYS A 23 5.39 -0.31 4.33
N ILE A 24 5.81 0.75 5.02
CA ILE A 24 6.03 0.79 6.45
C ILE A 24 4.98 1.71 7.05
N ILE A 25 4.23 1.19 8.02
CA ILE A 25 3.18 1.91 8.73
C ILE A 25 3.61 2.04 10.18
N THR A 26 3.47 3.24 10.71
CA THR A 26 3.59 3.50 12.15
C THR A 26 2.22 3.87 12.67
N THR A 27 1.73 3.11 13.64
CA THR A 27 0.48 3.40 14.33
C THR A 27 0.70 4.43 15.44
N VAL A 28 -0.39 4.97 15.96
CA VAL A 28 -0.38 5.95 17.06
C VAL A 28 0.23 5.40 18.36
N ASP A 29 0.12 4.09 18.60
CA ASP A 29 0.69 3.41 19.77
C ASP A 29 2.16 3.01 19.60
N GLY A 30 2.76 3.31 18.44
CA GLY A 30 4.16 3.02 18.13
C GLY A 30 4.40 1.65 17.48
N THR A 31 3.36 0.86 17.23
CA THR A 31 3.48 -0.39 16.46
C THR A 31 3.97 -0.09 15.04
N ILE A 32 4.97 -0.86 14.60
CA ILE A 32 5.50 -0.81 13.24
C ILE A 32 4.99 -2.02 12.48
N ILE A 33 4.29 -1.76 11.38
CA ILE A 33 3.78 -2.79 10.48
C ILE A 33 4.55 -2.67 9.16
N ASP A 34 5.13 -3.78 8.73
CA ASP A 34 5.87 -3.92 7.49
C ASP A 34 5.09 -4.86 6.57
N GLY A 35 4.69 -4.39 5.40
CA GLY A 35 3.94 -5.22 4.46
C GLY A 35 3.89 -4.61 3.07
N TYR A 36 3.00 -5.11 2.22
CA TYR A 36 2.91 -4.67 0.83
C TYR A 36 1.55 -4.02 0.56
N LEU A 37 1.55 -2.96 -0.24
CA LEU A 37 0.31 -2.37 -0.74
C LEU A 37 -0.26 -3.24 -1.86
N LYS A 38 -1.56 -3.52 -1.79
CA LYS A 38 -2.30 -4.14 -2.88
C LYS A 38 -3.48 -3.25 -3.27
N ALA A 39 -3.49 -2.83 -4.54
CA ALA A 39 -4.57 -2.06 -5.11
C ALA A 39 -5.83 -2.94 -5.25
N ILE A 40 -6.95 -2.38 -4.83
CA ILE A 40 -8.29 -2.86 -5.09
C ILE A 40 -8.90 -1.84 -6.04
N PRO A 41 -9.00 -2.17 -7.35
CA PRO A 41 -9.61 -1.27 -8.31
C PRO A 41 -11.07 -1.03 -7.96
N PRO A 42 -11.63 0.09 -8.41
CA PRO A 42 -13.04 0.36 -8.17
C PRO A 42 -13.95 -0.67 -8.84
N PHE A 43 -15.10 -0.90 -8.21
CA PHE A 43 -16.11 -1.86 -8.69
C PHE A 43 -16.86 -1.35 -9.93
N THR A 44 -16.97 -0.03 -10.09
CA THR A 44 -17.62 0.60 -11.25
C THR A 44 -16.76 1.74 -11.80
N PRO A 45 -16.77 1.98 -13.12
CA PRO A 45 -16.01 3.07 -13.76
C PRO A 45 -16.36 4.46 -13.22
N GLU A 46 -17.59 4.61 -12.72
CA GLU A 46 -18.15 5.85 -12.18
C GLU A 46 -17.52 6.24 -10.84
N TYR A 47 -17.12 5.24 -10.04
CA TYR A 47 -16.40 5.43 -8.81
C TYR A 47 -14.90 5.32 -9.10
N GLN A 48 -14.21 6.42 -9.40
CA GLN A 48 -12.76 6.38 -9.63
C GLN A 48 -11.94 6.27 -8.32
N LEU A 49 -12.39 5.47 -7.35
CA LEU A 49 -11.75 5.33 -6.05
C LEU A 49 -10.97 4.02 -5.98
N THR A 50 -9.65 4.09 -6.10
CA THR A 50 -8.78 2.93 -5.84
C THR A 50 -8.49 2.85 -4.35
N ARG A 51 -8.70 1.69 -3.75
CA ARG A 51 -8.37 1.45 -2.34
C ARG A 51 -7.15 0.56 -2.25
N PHE A 52 -6.37 0.72 -1.19
CA PHE A 52 -5.22 -0.13 -0.93
C PHE A 52 -5.43 -0.90 0.35
N VAL A 53 -5.16 -2.19 0.28
CA VAL A 53 -5.10 -3.05 1.46
C VAL A 53 -3.67 -3.42 1.77
N LEU A 54 -3.41 -3.69 3.05
CA LEU A 54 -2.18 -4.34 3.46
C LEU A 54 -2.23 -5.81 3.04
N HIS A 55 -1.33 -6.20 2.16
CA HIS A 55 -1.08 -7.58 1.83
C HIS A 55 0.09 -8.05 2.68
N ASP A 56 -0.24 -8.73 3.77
CA ASP A 56 0.70 -9.37 4.66
C ASP A 56 0.32 -10.84 4.79
N ARG A 57 1.28 -11.74 4.57
CA ARG A 57 1.06 -13.19 4.66
C ARG A 57 1.14 -13.68 6.10
N ASP A 58 1.75 -12.94 7.01
CA ASP A 58 2.12 -13.41 8.34
C ASP A 58 1.19 -12.87 9.45
N LEU A 59 0.63 -11.66 9.30
CA LEU A 59 -0.14 -10.99 10.38
C LEU A 59 -1.68 -11.11 10.28
N CYS A 60 -2.25 -11.91 9.37
CA CYS A 60 -3.71 -11.97 9.13
C CYS A 60 -4.38 -10.61 8.81
N LEU A 61 -3.59 -9.56 8.54
CA LEU A 61 -4.05 -8.20 8.23
C LEU A 61 -4.48 -8.03 6.77
N GLY A 62 -4.61 -9.13 6.01
CA GLY A 62 -4.74 -9.21 4.55
C GLY A 62 -5.91 -8.47 3.89
N GLN A 63 -6.67 -7.68 4.64
CA GLN A 63 -7.81 -6.91 4.16
C GLN A 63 -7.94 -5.53 4.84
N LEU A 64 -6.97 -5.11 5.67
CA LEU A 64 -7.01 -3.80 6.30
C LEU A 64 -6.88 -2.72 5.22
N ARG A 65 -7.92 -1.89 5.06
CA ARG A 65 -7.93 -0.80 4.08
C ARG A 65 -7.15 0.38 4.64
N ILE A 66 -6.00 0.67 4.07
CA ILE A 66 -5.06 1.65 4.63
C ILE A 66 -5.17 2.98 3.94
N LEU A 67 -5.30 2.97 2.61
CA LEU A 67 -5.23 4.16 1.79
C LEU A 67 -6.32 4.15 0.72
N SER A 68 -6.80 5.33 0.37
CA SER A 68 -7.67 5.53 -0.78
C SER A 68 -7.12 6.62 -1.66
N LEU A 69 -7.17 6.39 -2.97
CA LEU A 69 -6.76 7.34 -3.98
C LEU A 69 -7.98 7.70 -4.83
N ASN A 70 -8.32 8.98 -4.81
CA ASN A 70 -9.40 9.54 -5.61
C ASN A 70 -8.84 10.65 -6.53
N PRO A 71 -8.99 10.56 -7.86
CA PRO A 71 -8.51 11.58 -8.79
C PRO A 71 -9.05 12.99 -8.52
N LYS A 72 -10.24 13.11 -7.93
CA LYS A 72 -10.88 14.41 -7.60
C LYS A 72 -10.54 14.94 -6.21
N HIS A 73 -10.28 14.04 -5.25
CA HIS A 73 -10.13 14.39 -3.83
C HIS A 73 -8.73 14.11 -3.27
N GLY A 74 -7.83 13.57 -4.08
CA GLY A 74 -6.48 13.20 -3.69
C GLY A 74 -6.41 11.88 -2.92
N THR A 75 -5.27 11.67 -2.27
CA THR A 75 -4.96 10.46 -1.51
C THR A 75 -5.17 10.67 -0.01
N ALA A 76 -5.83 9.72 0.66
CA ALA A 76 -6.11 9.77 2.09
C ALA A 76 -5.78 8.45 2.79
N ILE A 77 -5.30 8.55 4.04
CA ILE A 77 -5.17 7.41 4.95
C ILE A 77 -6.54 7.18 5.60
N LEU A 78 -7.03 5.95 5.54
CA LEU A 78 -8.38 5.59 5.99
C LEU A 78 -8.44 5.15 7.45
N GLN A 79 -7.29 4.83 8.05
CA GLN A 79 -7.22 4.32 9.41
C GLN A 79 -6.80 5.42 10.39
N PRO A 80 -7.64 5.81 11.35
CA PRO A 80 -7.33 6.89 12.29
C PRO A 80 -6.18 6.54 13.25
N HIS A 81 -5.90 5.25 13.43
CA HIS A 81 -4.80 4.76 14.26
C HIS A 81 -3.47 4.72 13.50
N ILE A 82 -3.43 5.05 12.21
CA ILE A 82 -2.19 5.17 11.44
C ILE A 82 -1.68 6.60 11.55
N ARG A 83 -0.46 6.74 12.08
CA ARG A 83 0.23 8.02 12.23
C ARG A 83 1.03 8.39 10.99
N SER A 84 1.72 7.41 10.39
CA SER A 84 2.52 7.63 9.19
C SER A 84 2.54 6.41 8.28
N LEU A 85 2.69 6.68 6.98
CA LEU A 85 2.86 5.71 5.91
C LEU A 85 4.09 6.10 5.09
N THR A 86 4.99 5.15 4.88
CA THR A 86 6.13 5.28 3.98
C THR A 86 6.09 4.15 2.96
N VAL A 87 6.15 4.47 1.68
CA VAL A 87 6.19 3.49 0.60
C VAL A 87 7.58 3.49 0.00
N THR A 88 8.17 2.31 -0.21
CA THR A 88 9.55 2.15 -0.69
C THR A 88 9.58 1.71 -2.16
N ARG A 89 10.52 2.22 -2.95
CA ARG A 89 10.63 1.92 -4.39
C ARG A 89 11.15 0.52 -4.72
N GLN A 90 11.84 -0.16 -3.80
CA GLN A 90 12.81 -1.18 -4.19
C GLN A 90 12.26 -2.62 -4.31
N THR A 91 11.03 -2.88 -3.91
CA THR A 91 10.46 -4.23 -3.95
C THR A 91 8.97 -4.18 -4.25
N LYS A 92 8.60 -4.45 -5.51
CA LYS A 92 7.30 -5.06 -5.78
C LYS A 92 7.35 -6.49 -5.25
N GLN A 93 6.29 -6.93 -4.57
CA GLN A 93 6.21 -8.29 -4.07
C GLN A 93 6.56 -9.28 -5.20
N PRO A 94 7.49 -10.24 -4.99
CA PRO A 94 7.79 -11.23 -6.01
C PRO A 94 6.50 -12.03 -6.28
N THR A 95 5.95 -11.87 -7.47
CA THR A 95 4.88 -12.72 -7.98
C THR A 95 5.48 -14.10 -8.15
N ASN A 96 5.27 -15.00 -7.19
CA ASN A 96 5.53 -16.42 -7.43
C ASN A 96 4.51 -16.88 -8.48
N GLU A 97 4.85 -16.71 -9.76
CA GLU A 97 4.25 -17.46 -10.85
C GLU A 97 4.52 -18.93 -10.56
N ARG A 98 3.53 -19.60 -9.95
CA ARG A 98 3.52 -21.07 -9.94
C ARG A 98 3.38 -21.49 -11.40
N ASN A 99 4.50 -21.86 -12.00
CA ASN A 99 4.54 -22.55 -13.27
C ASN A 99 3.66 -23.81 -13.17
N PRO A 100 2.54 -23.93 -13.90
CA PRO A 100 1.82 -25.18 -13.96
C PRO A 100 2.68 -26.17 -14.77
N GLN A 101 3.20 -27.18 -14.09
CA GLN A 101 3.69 -28.40 -14.75
C GLN A 101 2.53 -29.15 -15.40
#